data_AF-A0A7S2AZY0-F1
#
_entry.id   AF-A0A7S2AZY0-F1
#
_cell.length_a   1.000
_cell.length_b   1.000
_cell.length_c   1.000
_cell.angle_alpha   90.00
_cell.angle_beta   90.00
_cell.angle_gamma   90.00
#
_symmetry.space_group_name_H-M   'P 1'
#
loop_
_entity.id
_entity.type
_entity.pdbx_description
1 polymer ?
#
loop_
_entity_poly.entity_id
_entity_poly.type
_entity_poly.pdbx_seq_one_letter_code
_entity_poly.pdbx_strand_id
1 'polypeptide(L)'
;RLRRSTLVVDVLSVKAFPKDVLLRRLPKSFDILCTHPMFGPDSGRGSWEGLTFMYDPVRIAPDLGNAANGKLTRSQRLAAFLDIFSSEGCRMVEMTCEEHDRLAASSQFITHTIGRVLGAMKLEDTAINTRGYESLLSLVENTANDSFDLYYGLFMYNDNSIEELHRLEQSFDDIKQRLFAQLHARVRAELFSGSSVEGAKKLPEVPHGNGHAATAASESPEAHARR
;
A
#
# COMPACT_ATOMS: atom_id res chain seq x y z
N ARG A 1 -5.83 30.05 -22.87
CA ARG A 1 -4.49 29.78 -22.27
C ARG A 1 -4.63 29.82 -20.75
N LEU A 2 -4.14 28.80 -20.02
CA LEU A 2 -4.21 28.76 -18.55
C LEU A 2 -3.30 29.81 -17.90
N ARG A 3 -3.61 30.22 -16.67
CA ARG A 3 -2.80 31.19 -15.91
C ARG A 3 -1.49 30.55 -15.49
N ARG A 4 -0.42 31.35 -15.37
CA ARG A 4 0.88 30.84 -14.91
C ARG A 4 0.81 30.26 -13.49
N SER A 5 -0.05 30.83 -12.64
CA SER A 5 -0.29 30.41 -11.26
C SER A 5 -1.37 29.32 -11.11
N THR A 6 -1.66 28.58 -12.19
CA THR A 6 -2.61 27.46 -12.13
C THR A 6 -2.02 26.34 -11.27
N LEU A 7 -2.83 25.86 -10.32
CA LEU A 7 -2.58 24.64 -9.57
C LEU A 7 -3.16 23.47 -10.35
N VAL A 8 -2.32 22.48 -10.64
CA VAL A 8 -2.74 21.20 -11.21
C VAL A 8 -2.72 20.17 -10.10
N VAL A 9 -3.83 19.46 -9.96
CA VAL A 9 -4.00 18.42 -8.96
C VAL A 9 -4.29 17.09 -9.66
N ASP A 10 -3.60 16.03 -9.27
CA ASP A 10 -3.97 14.67 -9.64
C ASP A 10 -4.59 13.91 -8.47
N VAL A 11 -5.46 12.96 -8.79
CA VAL A 11 -6.17 12.09 -7.85
C VAL A 11 -5.99 10.61 -8.23
N LEU A 12 -4.89 10.25 -8.91
CA LEU A 12 -4.65 8.86 -9.29
C LEU A 12 -4.48 8.00 -8.03
N SER A 13 -4.45 6.67 -8.15
CA SER A 13 -4.22 5.79 -6.99
C SER A 13 -2.75 5.46 -6.73
N VAL A 14 -1.86 5.82 -7.66
CA VAL A 14 -0.38 5.80 -7.53
C VAL A 14 0.15 7.22 -7.61
N LYS A 15 1.30 7.54 -7.03
CA LYS A 15 1.77 8.93 -6.87
C LYS A 15 3.10 9.24 -7.53
N ALA A 16 4.09 8.36 -7.47
CA ALA A 16 5.42 8.64 -8.02
C ALA A 16 5.35 8.86 -9.54
N PHE A 17 4.62 8.00 -10.26
CA PHE A 17 4.44 8.13 -11.70
C PHE A 17 3.78 9.45 -12.14
N PRO A 18 2.58 9.84 -11.63
CA PRO A 18 1.98 11.11 -12.02
C PRO A 18 2.81 12.33 -11.60
N LYS A 19 3.44 12.32 -10.41
CA LYS A 19 4.40 13.37 -10.00
C LYS A 19 5.46 13.61 -11.06
N ASP A 20 6.09 12.52 -11.51
CA ASP A 20 7.14 12.53 -12.53
C ASP A 20 6.65 13.07 -13.87
N VAL A 21 5.48 12.61 -14.32
CA VAL A 21 4.86 13.07 -15.56
C VAL A 21 4.55 14.57 -15.48
N LEU A 22 3.93 15.03 -14.39
CA LEU A 22 3.54 16.42 -14.20
C LEU A 22 4.77 17.34 -14.13
N LEU A 23 5.82 16.95 -13.40
CA LEU A 23 7.07 17.72 -13.31
C LEU A 23 7.75 17.88 -14.67
N ARG A 24 7.77 16.82 -15.49
CA ARG A 24 8.39 16.83 -16.83
C ARG A 24 7.56 17.61 -17.86
N ARG A 25 6.23 17.54 -17.77
CA ARG A 25 5.33 18.06 -18.82
C ARG A 25 4.81 19.46 -18.55
N LEU A 26 4.64 19.85 -17.28
CA LEU A 26 4.07 21.15 -16.94
C LEU A 26 5.13 22.26 -16.86
N PRO A 27 4.82 23.48 -17.34
CA PRO A 27 5.72 24.62 -17.20
C PRO A 27 6.12 24.84 -15.74
N LYS A 28 7.39 25.22 -15.48
CA LYS A 28 7.89 25.52 -14.12
C LYS A 28 7.07 26.54 -13.35
N SER A 29 6.33 27.40 -14.07
CA SER A 29 5.46 28.37 -13.43
C SER A 29 4.23 27.75 -12.78
N PHE A 30 3.77 26.55 -13.18
CA PHE A 30 2.55 25.91 -12.66
C PHE A 30 2.83 25.22 -11.32
N ASP A 31 1.83 25.25 -10.44
CA ASP A 31 1.88 24.48 -9.19
C ASP A 31 1.39 23.05 -9.42
N ILE A 32 1.92 22.12 -8.65
CA ILE A 32 1.59 20.69 -8.68
C ILE A 32 1.31 20.24 -7.26
N LEU A 33 0.14 19.64 -7.07
CA LEU A 33 -0.25 18.93 -5.86
C LEU A 33 -0.63 17.51 -6.29
N CYS A 34 0.03 16.51 -5.72
CA CYS A 34 -0.35 15.13 -5.94
C CYS A 34 -1.23 14.67 -4.78
N THR A 35 -2.34 13.99 -5.06
CA THR A 35 -3.29 13.59 -4.01
C THR A 35 -3.83 12.19 -4.23
N HIS A 36 -4.31 11.59 -3.16
CA HIS A 36 -5.06 10.35 -3.21
C HIS A 36 -6.10 10.35 -2.08
N PRO A 37 -7.38 10.61 -2.41
CA PRO A 37 -8.48 10.20 -1.55
C PRO A 37 -8.43 8.68 -1.43
N MET A 38 -8.14 8.14 -0.24
CA MET A 38 -8.05 6.68 -0.02
C MET A 38 -9.44 6.03 0.07
N PHE A 39 -10.39 6.58 -0.69
CA PHE A 39 -11.79 6.22 -0.70
C PHE A 39 -12.39 6.55 -2.08
N GLY A 40 -13.47 5.85 -2.43
CA GLY A 40 -14.17 6.00 -3.69
C GLY A 40 -15.68 6.13 -3.51
N PRO A 41 -16.47 6.01 -4.59
CA PRO A 41 -17.92 6.14 -4.54
C PRO A 41 -18.61 5.15 -3.59
N ASP A 42 -18.00 3.99 -3.33
CA ASP A 42 -18.55 2.97 -2.43
C ASP A 42 -18.14 3.21 -0.98
N SER A 43 -16.85 3.39 -0.70
CA SER A 43 -16.35 3.60 0.66
C SER A 43 -16.61 4.99 1.21
N GLY A 44 -16.86 5.99 0.36
CA GLY A 44 -17.17 7.37 0.72
C GLY A 44 -18.61 7.80 0.42
N ARG A 45 -19.54 6.87 0.18
CA ARG A 45 -20.92 7.16 -0.28
C ARG A 45 -21.73 8.05 0.67
N GLY A 46 -21.53 7.90 1.97
CA GLY A 46 -22.34 8.56 3.01
C GLY A 46 -21.68 9.80 3.62
N SER A 47 -20.41 9.69 3.99
CA SER A 47 -19.62 10.75 4.61
C SER A 47 -18.14 10.53 4.30
N TRP A 48 -17.35 11.60 4.26
CA TRP A 48 -15.89 11.53 4.20
C TRP A 48 -15.24 11.68 5.59
N GLU A 49 -16.05 11.85 6.63
CA GLU A 49 -15.59 12.00 8.00
C GLU A 49 -14.72 10.80 8.42
N GLY A 50 -13.50 11.09 8.86
CA GLY A 50 -12.51 10.08 9.26
C GLY A 50 -11.84 9.33 8.10
N LEU A 51 -12.30 9.48 6.85
CA LEU A 51 -11.66 8.87 5.69
C LEU A 51 -10.34 9.56 5.39
N THR A 52 -9.37 8.79 4.89
CA THR A 52 -8.00 9.30 4.70
C THR A 52 -7.86 10.02 3.37
N PHE A 53 -7.33 11.24 3.41
CA PHE A 53 -6.94 11.99 2.22
C PHE A 53 -5.43 12.25 2.27
N MET A 54 -4.70 11.59 1.37
CA MET A 54 -3.25 11.77 1.23
C MET A 54 -2.94 12.90 0.25
N TYR A 55 -1.92 13.71 0.54
CA TYR A 55 -1.43 14.73 -0.37
C TYR A 55 0.09 14.98 -0.27
N ASP A 56 0.69 15.44 -1.37
CA ASP A 56 2.08 15.87 -1.51
C ASP A 56 2.14 17.21 -2.28
N PRO A 57 2.50 18.33 -1.61
CA PRO A 57 2.73 19.62 -2.27
C PRO A 57 3.99 19.66 -3.14
N VAL A 58 4.05 18.82 -4.19
CA VAL A 58 5.22 18.57 -5.05
C VAL A 58 5.92 19.84 -5.56
N ARG A 59 5.15 20.83 -6.02
CA ARG A 59 5.70 22.11 -6.48
C ARG A 59 4.73 23.23 -6.23
N ILE A 60 5.00 24.04 -5.21
CA ILE A 60 4.28 25.29 -4.94
C ILE A 60 5.29 26.43 -5.03
N ALA A 61 5.31 27.17 -6.15
CA ALA A 61 6.31 28.22 -6.27
C ALA A 61 5.94 29.43 -5.39
N PRO A 62 6.92 30.24 -4.95
CA PRO A 62 6.68 31.34 -4.03
C PRO A 62 5.75 32.40 -4.62
N ASP A 63 5.01 33.07 -3.74
CA ASP A 63 4.20 34.22 -4.10
C ASP A 63 5.12 35.38 -4.52
N LEU A 64 5.06 35.79 -5.79
CA LEU A 64 5.88 36.90 -6.33
C LEU A 64 5.26 38.28 -6.04
N GLY A 65 4.43 38.41 -5.01
CA GLY A 65 3.78 39.65 -4.57
C GLY A 65 2.54 39.41 -3.72
N ASN A 66 2.02 40.48 -3.10
CA ASN A 66 0.77 40.42 -2.33
C ASN A 66 -0.41 40.08 -3.24
N ALA A 67 -1.48 39.49 -2.69
CA ALA A 67 -2.75 39.23 -3.35
C ALA A 67 -3.32 40.51 -3.98
N ALA A 68 -2.90 40.85 -5.21
CA ALA A 68 -3.37 42.03 -5.90
C ALA A 68 -4.76 41.77 -6.49
N ASN A 69 -5.70 42.67 -6.20
CA ASN A 69 -7.03 42.74 -6.82
C ASN A 69 -7.90 41.49 -6.62
N GLY A 70 -8.02 41.01 -5.37
CA GLY A 70 -8.96 39.94 -5.00
C GLY A 70 -8.58 38.54 -5.51
N LYS A 71 -7.34 38.34 -5.95
CA LYS A 71 -6.84 37.03 -6.40
C LYS A 71 -6.16 36.30 -5.26
N LEU A 72 -6.56 35.04 -5.04
CA LEU A 72 -5.87 34.16 -4.10
C LEU A 72 -4.39 34.06 -4.45
N THR A 73 -3.53 34.15 -3.44
CA THR A 73 -2.13 33.75 -3.54
C THR A 73 -2.03 32.25 -3.84
N ARG A 74 -0.82 31.75 -4.13
CA ARG A 74 -0.60 30.34 -4.45
C ARG A 74 -0.83 29.47 -3.23
N SER A 75 -0.32 29.89 -2.07
CA SER A 75 -0.58 29.25 -0.77
C SER A 75 -2.07 29.26 -0.41
N GLN A 76 -2.77 30.37 -0.64
CA GLN A 76 -4.23 30.44 -0.42
C GLN A 76 -5.01 29.51 -1.35
N ARG A 77 -4.54 29.33 -2.59
CA ARG A 77 -5.17 28.41 -3.56
C ARG A 77 -4.97 26.95 -3.16
N LEU A 78 -3.77 26.60 -2.70
CA LEU A 78 -3.50 25.26 -2.14
C LEU A 78 -4.37 25.00 -0.92
N ALA A 79 -4.36 25.93 0.04
CA ALA A 79 -5.17 25.81 1.26
C ALA A 79 -6.66 25.67 0.93
N ALA A 80 -7.20 26.49 0.03
CA ALA A 80 -8.59 26.39 -0.40
C ALA A 80 -8.95 25.06 -1.08
N PHE A 81 -8.00 24.42 -1.77
CA PHE A 81 -8.23 23.09 -2.34
C PHE A 81 -8.21 22.01 -1.26
N LEU A 82 -7.22 22.02 -0.36
CA LEU A 82 -7.15 21.06 0.74
C LEU A 82 -8.35 21.20 1.69
N ASP A 83 -8.88 22.43 1.82
CA ASP A 83 -10.05 22.72 2.65
C ASP A 83 -11.29 21.92 2.22
N ILE A 84 -11.44 21.61 0.92
CA ILE A 84 -12.53 20.75 0.40
C ILE A 84 -12.57 19.39 1.12
N PHE A 85 -11.41 18.83 1.47
CA PHE A 85 -11.34 17.53 2.13
C PHE A 85 -11.34 17.67 3.65
N SER A 86 -10.63 18.66 4.20
CA SER A 86 -10.59 18.85 5.65
C SER A 86 -11.94 19.34 6.22
N SER A 87 -12.70 20.16 5.49
CA SER A 87 -14.03 20.61 5.94
C SER A 87 -15.06 19.48 5.97
N GLU A 88 -14.87 18.45 5.15
CA GLU A 88 -15.69 17.22 5.13
C GLU A 88 -15.23 16.20 6.20
N GLY A 89 -14.28 16.58 7.07
CA GLY A 89 -13.81 15.74 8.16
C GLY A 89 -12.79 14.67 7.76
N CYS A 90 -12.18 14.76 6.57
CA CYS A 90 -11.13 13.83 6.18
C CYS A 90 -9.95 13.87 7.16
N ARG A 91 -9.34 12.71 7.39
CA ARG A 91 -8.02 12.62 8.01
C ARG A 91 -6.96 13.01 6.97
N MET A 92 -6.47 14.23 7.09
CA MET A 92 -5.47 14.81 6.19
C MET A 92 -4.08 14.23 6.48
N VAL A 93 -3.44 13.61 5.48
CA VAL A 93 -2.12 12.97 5.62
C VAL A 93 -1.16 13.53 4.58
N GLU A 94 -0.24 14.40 5.01
CA GLU A 94 0.85 14.86 4.16
C GLU A 94 1.97 13.82 4.14
N MET A 95 2.39 13.37 2.95
CA MET A 95 3.54 12.48 2.77
C MET A 95 4.09 12.58 1.35
N THR A 96 5.31 12.11 1.12
CA THR A 96 5.88 12.09 -0.23
C THR A 96 5.16 11.06 -1.10
N CYS A 97 5.14 11.33 -2.41
CA CYS A 97 4.62 10.38 -3.41
C CYS A 97 5.28 9.00 -3.34
N GLU A 98 6.59 8.95 -3.08
CA GLU A 98 7.35 7.70 -2.99
C GLU A 98 6.98 6.90 -1.73
N GLU A 99 6.80 7.57 -0.60
CA GLU A 99 6.37 6.91 0.65
C GLU A 99 4.92 6.42 0.54
N HIS A 100 4.05 7.20 -0.09
CA HIS A 100 2.70 6.75 -0.43
C HIS A 100 2.74 5.44 -1.22
N ASP A 101 3.50 5.39 -2.32
CA ASP A 101 3.49 4.22 -3.20
C ASP A 101 4.06 2.97 -2.50
N ARG A 102 5.07 3.14 -1.65
CA ARG A 102 5.57 2.05 -0.78
C ARG A 102 4.47 1.50 0.13
N LEU A 103 3.73 2.37 0.81
CA LEU A 103 2.63 1.96 1.70
C LEU A 103 1.45 1.37 0.91
N ALA A 104 1.06 1.99 -0.21
CA ALA A 104 -0.06 1.58 -1.04
C ALA A 104 0.17 0.22 -1.71
N ALA A 105 1.42 -0.11 -2.06
CA ALA A 105 1.76 -1.44 -2.56
C ALA A 105 1.45 -2.54 -1.53
N SER A 106 1.90 -2.37 -0.28
CA SER A 106 1.69 -3.35 0.79
C SER A 106 0.26 -3.39 1.36
N SER A 107 -0.58 -2.41 1.00
CA SER A 107 -1.96 -2.28 1.51
C SER A 107 -2.97 -2.36 0.37
N GLN A 108 -3.24 -1.24 -0.31
CA GLN A 108 -4.24 -1.14 -1.38
C GLN A 108 -4.03 -2.18 -2.48
N PHE A 109 -2.81 -2.30 -3.03
CA PHE A 109 -2.53 -3.23 -4.12
C PHE A 109 -2.74 -4.70 -3.69
N ILE A 110 -2.28 -5.08 -2.49
CA ILE A 110 -2.58 -6.42 -1.92
C ILE A 110 -4.08 -6.62 -1.73
N THR A 111 -4.82 -5.65 -1.19
CA THR A 111 -6.27 -5.72 -1.01
C THR A 111 -6.99 -5.96 -2.34
N HIS A 112 -6.64 -5.22 -3.40
CA HIS A 112 -7.19 -5.46 -4.73
C HIS A 112 -6.80 -6.82 -5.31
N THR A 113 -5.55 -7.23 -5.12
CA THR A 113 -5.05 -8.53 -5.62
C THR A 113 -5.85 -9.67 -5.00
N ILE A 114 -6.00 -9.67 -3.66
CA ILE A 114 -6.79 -10.68 -2.95
C ILE A 114 -8.25 -10.65 -3.40
N GLY A 115 -8.90 -9.48 -3.42
CA GLY A 115 -10.29 -9.36 -3.85
C GLY A 115 -10.53 -9.92 -5.26
N ARG A 116 -9.60 -9.67 -6.20
CA ARG A 116 -9.68 -10.21 -7.56
C ARG A 116 -9.40 -11.71 -7.65
N VAL A 117 -8.46 -12.23 -6.86
CA VAL A 117 -8.21 -13.69 -6.77
C VAL A 117 -9.45 -14.40 -6.25
N LEU A 118 -10.07 -13.88 -5.18
CA LEU A 118 -11.31 -14.42 -4.62
C LEU A 118 -12.48 -14.30 -5.61
N GLY A 119 -12.57 -13.20 -6.35
CA GLY A 119 -13.53 -13.06 -7.44
C GLY A 119 -13.32 -14.08 -8.56
N ALA A 120 -12.08 -14.37 -8.93
CA ALA A 120 -11.74 -15.40 -9.91
C ALA A 120 -12.05 -16.82 -9.41
N MET A 121 -12.00 -17.06 -8.10
CA MET A 121 -12.49 -18.30 -7.47
C MET A 121 -14.01 -18.44 -7.52
N LYS A 122 -14.74 -17.37 -7.88
CA LYS A 122 -16.22 -17.33 -7.92
C LYS A 122 -16.85 -17.72 -6.59
N LEU A 123 -16.40 -17.05 -5.52
CA LEU A 123 -17.01 -17.24 -4.21
C LEU A 123 -18.51 -16.92 -4.24
N GLU A 124 -19.30 -17.77 -3.59
CA GLU A 124 -20.75 -17.61 -3.47
C GLU A 124 -21.15 -17.54 -2.00
N ASP A 125 -22.30 -16.92 -1.76
CA ASP A 125 -22.96 -16.93 -0.47
C ASP A 125 -23.36 -18.36 -0.06
N THR A 126 -23.34 -18.66 1.25
CA THR A 126 -23.69 -19.99 1.76
C THR A 126 -24.58 -19.90 2.99
N ALA A 127 -25.32 -20.97 3.27
CA ALA A 127 -26.17 -21.07 4.46
C ALA A 127 -25.39 -21.09 5.80
N ILE A 128 -24.06 -21.18 5.76
CA ILE A 128 -23.18 -21.30 6.94
C ILE A 128 -22.03 -20.28 6.92
N ASN A 129 -22.26 -19.11 6.32
CA ASN A 129 -21.26 -18.06 6.30
C ASN A 129 -20.79 -17.70 7.72
N THR A 130 -19.48 -17.52 7.84
CA THR A 130 -18.88 -16.88 9.01
C THR A 130 -18.78 -15.38 8.75
N ARG A 131 -18.70 -14.56 9.80
CA ARG A 131 -18.47 -13.11 9.63
C ARG A 131 -17.19 -12.78 8.86
N GLY A 132 -16.17 -13.62 9.03
CA GLY A 132 -14.93 -13.50 8.26
C GLY A 132 -15.16 -13.72 6.77
N TYR A 133 -15.94 -14.73 6.41
CA TYR A 133 -16.30 -15.01 5.01
C TYR A 133 -17.20 -13.92 4.41
N GLU A 134 -18.15 -13.36 5.17
CA GLU A 134 -18.95 -12.20 4.74
C GLU A 134 -18.06 -11.00 4.40
N SER A 135 -16.98 -10.79 5.15
CA SER A 135 -16.00 -9.73 4.88
C SER A 135 -15.22 -9.99 3.58
N LEU A 136 -14.95 -11.26 3.26
CA LEU A 136 -14.32 -11.63 1.98
C LEU A 136 -15.27 -11.42 0.79
N LEU A 137 -16.55 -11.76 0.93
CA LEU A 137 -17.56 -11.49 -0.10
C LEU A 137 -17.69 -9.98 -0.35
N SER A 138 -17.75 -9.18 0.72
CA SER A 138 -17.76 -7.72 0.60
C SER A 138 -16.49 -7.18 -0.06
N LEU A 139 -15.32 -7.75 0.23
CA LEU A 139 -14.07 -7.40 -0.44
C LEU A 139 -14.12 -7.70 -1.95
N VAL A 140 -14.68 -8.84 -2.35
CA VAL A 140 -14.87 -9.19 -3.77
C VAL A 140 -15.76 -8.15 -4.45
N GLU A 141 -16.91 -7.81 -3.86
CA GLU A 141 -17.83 -6.81 -4.40
C GLU A 141 -17.16 -5.45 -4.57
N ASN A 142 -16.49 -4.96 -3.51
CA ASN A 142 -15.84 -3.66 -3.52
C ASN A 142 -14.71 -3.58 -4.56
N THR A 143 -13.93 -4.65 -4.74
CA THR A 143 -12.81 -4.67 -5.68
C THR A 143 -13.23 -4.98 -7.12
N ALA A 144 -14.38 -5.61 -7.32
CA ALA A 144 -14.96 -5.88 -8.64
C ALA A 144 -15.63 -4.65 -9.26
N ASN A 145 -16.10 -3.71 -8.44
CA ASN A 145 -16.68 -2.44 -8.92
C ASN A 145 -15.62 -1.55 -9.60
N ASP A 146 -14.35 -1.68 -9.22
CA ASP A 146 -13.25 -0.98 -9.87
C ASP A 146 -12.82 -1.65 -11.17
N SER A 147 -12.54 -0.82 -12.18
CA SER A 147 -12.11 -1.30 -13.50
C SER A 147 -10.81 -2.08 -13.41
N PHE A 148 -10.64 -3.03 -14.33
CA PHE A 148 -9.37 -3.75 -14.43
C PHE A 148 -8.20 -2.81 -14.75
N ASP A 149 -8.43 -1.75 -15.52
CA ASP A 149 -7.43 -0.73 -15.83
C ASP A 149 -6.92 -0.01 -14.58
N LEU A 150 -7.79 0.26 -13.60
CA LEU A 150 -7.37 0.84 -12.32
C LEU A 150 -6.40 -0.11 -11.61
N TYR A 151 -6.78 -1.38 -11.47
CA TYR A 151 -5.94 -2.39 -10.84
C TYR A 151 -4.62 -2.60 -11.57
N TYR A 152 -4.67 -2.70 -12.90
CA TYR A 152 -3.47 -2.82 -13.73
C TYR A 152 -2.56 -1.59 -13.55
N GLY A 153 -3.14 -0.39 -13.39
CA GLY A 153 -2.40 0.82 -13.06
C GLY A 153 -1.69 0.75 -11.70
N LEU A 154 -2.32 0.17 -10.67
CA LEU A 154 -1.68 -0.05 -9.36
C LEU A 154 -0.42 -0.93 -9.48
N PHE A 155 -0.45 -1.92 -10.37
CA PHE A 155 0.68 -2.80 -10.63
C PHE A 155 1.76 -2.10 -11.48
N MET A 156 1.37 -1.55 -12.63
CA MET A 156 2.30 -1.07 -13.65
C MET A 156 3.05 0.21 -13.25
N TYR A 157 2.43 1.05 -12.44
CA TYR A 157 2.93 2.40 -12.14
C TYR A 157 3.36 2.57 -10.68
N ASN A 158 3.54 1.46 -9.96
CA ASN A 158 4.15 1.43 -8.62
C ASN A 158 5.23 0.35 -8.59
N ASP A 159 6.49 0.77 -8.54
CA ASP A 159 7.66 -0.12 -8.61
C ASP A 159 7.70 -1.15 -7.46
N ASN A 160 7.01 -0.88 -6.35
CA ASN A 160 6.96 -1.77 -5.18
C ASN A 160 5.96 -2.93 -5.36
N SER A 161 5.06 -2.87 -6.34
CA SER A 161 3.97 -3.85 -6.51
C SER A 161 4.47 -5.26 -6.85
N ILE A 162 5.59 -5.38 -7.57
CA ILE A 162 6.17 -6.70 -7.91
C ILE A 162 6.67 -7.42 -6.66
N GLU A 163 7.35 -6.70 -5.77
CA GLU A 163 7.87 -7.28 -4.52
C GLU A 163 6.73 -7.78 -3.63
N GLU A 164 5.67 -6.98 -3.46
CA GLU A 164 4.51 -7.37 -2.65
C GLU A 164 3.74 -8.54 -3.28
N LEU A 165 3.67 -8.62 -4.61
CA LEU A 165 3.06 -9.78 -5.28
C LEU A 165 3.85 -11.07 -5.05
N HIS A 166 5.18 -11.04 -5.18
CA HIS A 166 6.03 -12.20 -4.87
C HIS A 166 5.93 -12.61 -3.40
N ARG A 167 5.89 -11.62 -2.49
CA ARG A 167 5.72 -11.87 -1.05
C ARG A 167 4.39 -12.57 -0.75
N LEU A 168 3.32 -12.16 -1.43
CA LEU A 168 2.01 -12.80 -1.32
C LEU A 168 2.05 -14.25 -1.81
N GLU A 169 2.63 -14.49 -3.00
CA GLU A 169 2.77 -15.83 -3.59
C GLU A 169 3.58 -16.76 -2.68
N GLN A 170 4.75 -16.31 -2.22
CA GLN A 170 5.59 -17.08 -1.31
C GLN A 170 4.85 -17.42 0.00
N SER A 171 4.13 -16.45 0.56
CA SER A 171 3.35 -16.67 1.78
C SER A 171 2.25 -17.72 1.57
N PHE A 172 1.60 -17.72 0.40
CA PHE A 172 0.59 -18.72 0.07
C PHE A 172 1.20 -20.13 -0.03
N ASP A 173 2.33 -20.26 -0.72
CA ASP A 173 3.03 -21.53 -0.87
C ASP A 173 3.57 -22.07 0.45
N ASP A 174 4.12 -21.21 1.31
CA ASP A 174 4.61 -21.60 2.64
C ASP A 174 3.48 -22.18 3.51
N ILE A 175 2.31 -21.54 3.51
CA ILE A 175 1.14 -22.02 4.25
C ILE A 175 0.63 -23.34 3.66
N LYS A 176 0.55 -23.45 2.34
CA LYS A 176 0.17 -24.69 1.65
C LYS A 176 1.12 -25.83 2.00
N GLN A 177 2.43 -25.61 1.94
CA GLN A 177 3.44 -26.62 2.27
C GLN A 177 3.32 -27.09 3.73
N ARG A 178 3.09 -26.17 4.68
CA ARG A 178 2.86 -26.52 6.09
C ARG A 178 1.65 -27.44 6.27
N LEU A 179 0.54 -27.18 5.57
CA LEU A 179 -0.65 -28.03 5.63
C LEU A 179 -0.36 -29.45 5.12
N PHE A 180 0.29 -29.57 3.96
CA PHE A 180 0.63 -30.88 3.40
C PHE A 180 1.66 -31.63 4.24
N ALA A 181 2.66 -30.94 4.79
CA ALA A 181 3.64 -31.55 5.68
C ALA A 181 2.97 -32.19 6.92
N GLN A 182 2.01 -31.48 7.53
CA GLN A 182 1.24 -32.02 8.65
C GLN A 182 0.39 -33.23 8.25
N LEU A 183 -0.26 -33.18 7.09
CA LEU A 183 -1.03 -34.32 6.55
C LEU A 183 -0.13 -35.55 6.34
N HIS A 184 1.02 -35.38 5.68
CA HIS A 184 1.97 -36.47 5.44
C HIS A 184 2.50 -37.07 6.75
N ALA A 185 2.78 -36.23 7.76
CA ALA A 185 3.21 -36.71 9.07
C ALA A 185 2.15 -37.58 9.75
N ARG A 186 0.86 -37.17 9.70
CA ARG A 186 -0.26 -37.95 10.26
C ARG A 186 -0.45 -39.27 9.52
N VAL A 187 -0.50 -39.24 8.19
CA VAL A 187 -0.65 -40.46 7.37
C VAL A 187 0.50 -41.43 7.62
N ARG A 188 1.74 -40.94 7.75
CA ARG A 188 2.89 -41.78 8.08
C ARG A 188 2.78 -42.38 9.49
N ALA A 189 2.34 -41.60 10.48
CA ALA A 189 2.15 -42.11 11.82
C ALA A 189 1.13 -43.25 11.84
N GLU A 190 -0.01 -43.10 11.17
CA GLU A 190 -1.07 -44.12 11.11
C GLU A 190 -0.64 -45.39 10.34
N LEU A 191 0.03 -45.23 9.19
CA LEU A 191 0.48 -46.35 8.37
C LEU A 191 1.58 -47.18 9.03
N PHE A 192 2.48 -46.54 9.78
CA PHE A 192 3.64 -47.21 10.38
C PHE A 192 3.49 -47.48 11.90
N SER A 193 2.42 -47.01 12.54
CA SER A 193 2.10 -47.39 13.94
C SER A 193 1.65 -48.85 14.11
N GLY A 194 1.40 -49.57 13.00
CA GLY A 194 1.10 -51.00 12.99
C GLY A 194 2.29 -51.92 12.66
N SER A 195 3.46 -51.36 12.34
CA SER A 195 4.64 -52.14 11.97
C SER A 195 5.85 -51.67 12.76
N SER A 196 6.26 -52.46 13.74
CA SER A 196 7.57 -52.34 14.40
C SER A 196 8.66 -52.40 13.33
N VAL A 197 9.19 -51.25 12.93
CA VAL A 197 10.46 -51.20 12.18
C VAL A 197 11.52 -50.74 13.16
N GLU A 198 12.19 -51.71 13.78
CA GLU A 198 13.50 -51.50 14.38
C GLU A 198 14.45 -50.94 13.32
N GLY A 199 15.00 -49.73 13.58
CA GLY A 199 16.13 -49.22 12.83
C GLY A 199 15.86 -48.01 11.93
N ALA A 200 15.48 -46.87 12.49
CA ALA A 200 15.65 -45.57 11.82
C ALA A 200 16.67 -44.71 12.59
N LYS A 201 17.87 -44.56 11.99
CA LYS A 201 18.92 -43.64 12.46
C LYS A 201 18.36 -42.21 12.53
N LYS A 202 18.61 -41.52 13.64
CA LYS A 202 18.32 -40.08 13.82
C LYS A 202 18.95 -39.28 12.68
N LEU A 203 18.15 -38.49 11.96
CA LEU A 203 18.67 -37.41 11.12
C LEU A 203 19.10 -36.22 12.03
N PRO A 204 20.12 -35.44 11.63
CA PRO A 204 20.59 -34.32 12.42
C PRO A 204 19.59 -33.16 12.41
N GLU A 205 19.43 -32.52 13.57
CA GLU A 205 18.63 -31.32 13.75
C GLU A 205 19.21 -30.14 12.97
N VAL A 206 18.35 -29.38 12.29
CA VAL A 206 18.71 -28.12 11.64
C VAL A 206 18.57 -27.00 12.69
N PRO A 207 19.57 -26.10 12.88
CA PRO A 207 19.49 -25.06 13.89
C PRO A 207 18.40 -24.05 13.55
N HIS A 208 17.53 -23.75 14.53
CA HIS A 208 16.67 -22.58 14.49
C HIS A 208 17.52 -21.30 14.64
N GLY A 209 17.68 -20.55 13.55
CA GLY A 209 18.19 -19.19 13.61
C GLY A 209 17.18 -18.26 14.25
N ASN A 210 17.40 -17.90 15.52
CA ASN A 210 16.68 -16.83 16.19
C ASN A 210 17.10 -15.48 15.59
N GLY A 211 16.27 -14.92 14.72
CA GLY A 211 16.34 -13.50 14.37
C GLY A 211 15.70 -12.68 15.50
N HIS A 212 16.54 -12.15 16.40
CA HIS A 212 16.20 -10.96 17.18
C HIS A 212 17.26 -9.90 16.89
N ALA A 213 16.79 -8.76 16.40
CA ALA A 213 17.58 -7.56 16.23
C ALA A 213 18.04 -7.05 17.60
N ALA A 214 19.33 -6.75 17.73
CA ALA A 214 19.87 -5.92 18.79
C ALA A 214 20.81 -4.88 18.17
N THR A 215 20.41 -3.63 18.34
CA THR A 215 21.16 -2.40 18.11
C THR A 215 22.47 -2.38 18.89
N ALA A 216 23.57 -1.95 18.28
CA ALA A 216 24.78 -1.56 18.99
C ALA A 216 25.24 -0.18 18.49
N ALA A 217 25.12 0.82 19.36
CA ALA A 217 25.86 2.06 19.30
C ALA A 217 27.34 1.77 19.57
N SER A 218 28.25 2.40 18.83
CA SER A 218 29.68 2.36 19.10
C SER A 218 30.17 3.76 19.46
N GLU A 219 30.55 3.93 20.72
CA GLU A 219 31.31 5.06 21.23
C GLU A 219 32.78 5.03 20.73
N SER A 220 33.34 6.24 20.62
CA SER A 220 34.70 6.56 20.18
C SER A 220 35.79 6.13 21.17
N PRO A 221 37.02 5.86 20.73
CA PRO A 221 38.20 5.92 21.59
C PRO A 221 38.95 7.25 21.40
N GLU A 222 39.21 7.94 22.51
CA GLU A 222 40.11 9.09 22.59
C GLU A 222 41.60 8.71 22.45
N ALA A 223 42.29 9.52 21.65
CA ALA A 223 43.62 10.11 21.84
C ALA A 223 44.79 9.26 22.40
N HIS A 224 45.83 9.12 21.56
CA HIS A 224 47.19 9.37 22.03
C HIS A 224 48.05 10.12 21.00
N ALA A 225 48.62 11.21 21.50
CA ALA A 225 49.50 12.15 20.80
C ALA A 225 50.89 11.57 20.51
N ARG A 226 51.54 12.08 19.46
CA ARG A 226 52.90 12.70 19.54
C ARG A 226 53.42 13.13 18.16
N ARG A 227 53.87 14.40 18.15
CA ARG A 227 54.75 15.12 17.21
C ARG A 227 54.14 15.67 15.92
#